data_AF-A0A9N7R3Y6-F1
#
_entry.id   AF-A0A9N7R3Y6-F1
#
_cell.length_a   1.000
_cell.length_b   1.000
_cell.length_c   1.000
_cell.angle_alpha   90.00
_cell.angle_beta   90.00
_cell.angle_gamma   90.00
#
_symmetry.space_group_name_H-M   'P 1'
#
loop_
_entity.id
_entity.type
_entity.pdbx_description
1 polymer ?
#
loop_
_entity_poly.entity_id
_entity_poly.type
_entity_poly.pdbx_seq_one_letter_code
_entity_poly.pdbx_strand_id
1 'polypeptide(L)'
;MKNPAKIFIQLPKRALNFDWKLLLLLLFSVIFLVYVSLSASSSAALSLSLSRFSSLNYIFRGRAPPGDPPTRAEPRPGTHPNGSRIAVCLVGGARRFELTGPSIVERILRVYESSDLFLHSPLDANSFKLLLLNDAPRIAFVRIFKPEPMPETEPEARVLAAANSPNGIQGLLQYFNLVEGCLKMVKAYQEENNFTYDWVIRTRVDGYWSGPMGPENFIPGKYVVPPGSSYGGLNDRFGVGDYNTSVTALSRLSLIPQLDSAGLTQLNSEAAFRLSLFMT
;
A
#
# COMPACT_ATOMS: atom_id res chain seq x y z
N MET A 1 -76.38 19.91 50.35
CA MET A 1 -76.76 19.78 48.92
C MET A 1 -75.67 19.00 48.21
N LYS A 2 -76.04 17.92 47.50
CA LYS A 2 -75.13 17.09 46.69
C LYS A 2 -74.80 17.81 45.39
N ASN A 3 -73.55 17.74 44.93
CA ASN A 3 -73.22 17.82 43.51
C ASN A 3 -72.41 16.56 43.11
N PRO A 4 -72.94 15.69 42.22
CA PRO A 4 -72.31 14.44 41.83
C PRO A 4 -71.70 14.53 40.41
N ALA A 5 -70.39 14.43 40.31
CA ALA A 5 -69.68 13.99 39.10
C ALA A 5 -68.51 13.11 39.57
N LYS A 6 -68.76 11.83 39.88
CA LYS A 6 -68.52 10.68 38.98
C LYS A 6 -67.18 10.82 38.26
N ILE A 7 -66.13 10.24 38.83
CA ILE A 7 -65.68 8.88 38.50
C ILE A 7 -65.42 8.77 36.99
N PHE A 8 -64.21 9.11 36.58
CA PHE A 8 -63.54 8.48 35.45
C PHE A 8 -62.04 8.38 35.74
N ILE A 9 -61.66 7.16 36.13
CA ILE A 9 -60.38 6.49 35.83
C ILE A 9 -59.12 7.17 36.38
N GLN A 10 -58.73 6.71 37.57
CA GLN A 10 -57.31 6.54 37.92
C GLN A 10 -56.68 5.58 36.90
N LEU A 11 -56.10 6.13 35.84
CA LEU A 11 -55.13 5.42 35.02
C LEU A 11 -53.78 5.51 35.76
N PRO A 12 -53.12 4.39 36.06
CA PRO A 12 -51.79 4.45 36.64
C PRO A 12 -50.87 5.13 35.61
N LYS A 13 -50.25 6.25 35.99
CA LYS A 13 -49.08 6.85 35.31
C LYS A 13 -47.85 5.92 35.43
N ARG A 14 -48.02 4.65 35.08
CA ARG A 14 -47.00 3.60 35.17
C ARG A 14 -46.83 2.82 33.86
N ALA A 15 -47.35 3.36 32.77
CA ALA A 15 -47.17 2.82 31.43
C ALA A 15 -46.87 3.96 30.44
N LEU A 16 -45.78 4.70 30.68
CA LEU A 16 -45.16 5.62 29.70
C LEU A 16 -43.78 6.09 30.19
N ASN A 17 -43.02 5.20 30.85
CA ASN A 17 -41.56 5.27 30.86
C ASN A 17 -41.09 4.08 30.03
N PHE A 18 -41.46 4.12 28.76
CA PHE A 18 -40.92 3.18 27.79
C PHE A 18 -39.47 3.59 27.57
N ASP A 19 -38.55 2.75 28.02
CA ASP A 19 -37.12 3.04 27.99
C ASP A 19 -36.69 3.22 26.53
N TRP A 20 -36.52 4.48 26.11
CA TRP A 20 -36.19 4.85 24.72
C TRP A 20 -34.92 4.13 24.23
N LYS A 21 -34.04 3.72 25.16
CA LYS A 21 -32.88 2.88 24.88
C LYS A 21 -33.26 1.49 24.40
N LEU A 22 -34.29 0.89 24.98
CA LEU A 22 -34.84 -0.41 24.56
C LEU A 22 -35.49 -0.30 23.18
N LEU A 23 -36.17 0.81 22.90
CA LEU A 23 -36.75 1.09 21.58
C LEU A 23 -35.65 1.23 20.52
N LEU A 24 -34.56 1.94 20.84
CA LEU A 24 -33.37 2.07 19.98
C LEU A 24 -32.69 0.72 19.72
N LEU A 25 -32.56 -0.12 20.74
CA LEU A 25 -31.99 -1.46 20.62
C LEU A 25 -32.86 -2.37 19.74
N LEU A 26 -34.18 -2.32 19.92
CA LEU A 26 -35.12 -3.06 19.07
C LEU A 26 -35.08 -2.56 17.63
N LEU A 27 -35.05 -1.23 17.42
CA LEU A 27 -34.95 -0.63 16.10
C LEU A 27 -33.66 -1.05 15.39
N PHE A 28 -32.52 -1.00 16.09
CA PHE A 28 -31.23 -1.42 15.54
C PHE A 28 -31.21 -2.91 15.19
N SER A 29 -31.80 -3.76 16.05
CA SER A 29 -31.88 -5.21 15.83
C SER A 29 -32.76 -5.56 14.61
N VAL A 30 -33.88 -4.86 14.43
CA VAL A 30 -34.76 -5.04 13.26
C VAL A 30 -34.07 -4.55 11.99
N ILE A 31 -33.41 -3.39 12.01
CA ILE A 31 -32.65 -2.88 10.86
C ILE A 31 -31.54 -3.86 10.47
N PHE A 32 -30.83 -4.41 11.44
CA PHE A 32 -29.79 -5.42 11.20
C PHE A 32 -30.35 -6.70 10.59
N LEU A 33 -31.47 -7.21 11.10
CA LEU A 33 -32.15 -8.39 10.55
C LEU A 33 -32.65 -8.16 9.12
N VAL A 34 -33.19 -6.98 8.82
CA VAL A 34 -33.60 -6.59 7.47
C VAL A 34 -32.39 -6.51 6.55
N TYR A 35 -31.28 -5.89 6.99
CA TYR A 35 -30.05 -5.81 6.22
C TYR A 35 -29.48 -7.19 5.89
N VAL A 36 -29.40 -8.10 6.87
CA VAL A 36 -28.94 -9.48 6.65
C VAL A 36 -29.89 -10.25 5.71
N SER A 37 -31.20 -10.06 5.84
CA SER A 37 -32.20 -10.72 4.99
C SER A 37 -32.18 -10.23 3.54
N LEU A 38 -31.96 -8.93 3.31
CA LEU A 38 -31.76 -8.38 1.96
C LEU A 38 -30.42 -8.81 1.37
N SER A 39 -29.37 -8.90 2.19
CA SER A 39 -28.04 -9.34 1.76
C SER A 39 -28.04 -10.83 1.37
N ALA A 40 -28.83 -11.66 2.06
CA ALA A 40 -28.99 -13.08 1.74
C ALA A 40 -29.80 -13.32 0.46
N SER A 41 -30.66 -12.37 0.06
CA SER A 41 -31.55 -12.49 -1.10
C SER A 41 -30.96 -11.93 -2.41
N SER A 42 -29.79 -11.30 -2.37
CA SER A 42 -29.13 -10.69 -3.54
C SER A 42 -27.99 -11.56 -4.11
N SER A 43 -28.11 -12.88 -3.98
CA SER A 43 -27.32 -13.85 -4.74
C SER A 43 -28.04 -14.22 -6.05
N ALA A 44 -28.47 -13.21 -6.81
CA ALA A 44 -28.94 -13.36 -8.17
C ALA A 44 -28.03 -12.50 -9.06
N ALA A 45 -27.30 -13.19 -9.93
CA ALA A 45 -26.31 -12.64 -10.82
C ALA A 45 -26.85 -11.42 -11.60
N LEU A 46 -26.27 -10.25 -11.34
CA LEU A 46 -26.22 -9.16 -12.31
C LEU A 46 -24.83 -9.20 -12.94
N SER A 47 -24.73 -9.95 -14.02
CA SER A 47 -23.68 -9.78 -15.03
C SER A 47 -23.87 -8.41 -15.67
N LEU A 48 -23.38 -7.37 -15.00
CA LEU A 48 -23.18 -6.07 -15.63
C LEU A 48 -21.95 -6.18 -16.52
N SER A 49 -22.22 -6.43 -17.81
CA SER A 49 -21.29 -6.27 -18.92
C SER A 49 -20.68 -4.87 -18.85
N LEU A 50 -19.47 -4.78 -18.30
CA LEU A 50 -18.64 -3.58 -18.34
C LEU A 50 -17.91 -3.50 -19.69
N SER A 51 -18.66 -3.57 -20.79
CA SER A 51 -18.18 -3.28 -22.14
C SER A 51 -18.16 -1.76 -22.34
N ARG A 52 -17.25 -1.05 -21.65
CA ARG A 52 -17.03 0.40 -21.86
C ARG A 52 -15.68 0.91 -21.36
N PHE A 53 -14.60 0.22 -21.70
CA PHE A 53 -13.25 0.81 -21.81
C PHE A 53 -12.50 0.14 -22.95
N SER A 54 -13.00 0.29 -24.18
CA SER A 54 -12.38 -0.23 -25.39
C SER A 54 -11.63 0.86 -26.20
N SER A 55 -11.31 2.01 -25.61
CA SER A 55 -10.66 3.13 -26.33
C SER A 55 -9.17 3.33 -26.04
N LEU A 56 -8.53 2.54 -25.16
CA LEU A 56 -7.07 2.63 -24.94
C LEU A 56 -6.24 1.64 -25.78
N ASN A 57 -6.90 0.71 -26.49
CA ASN A 57 -6.21 -0.26 -27.35
C ASN A 57 -5.70 0.34 -28.68
N TYR A 58 -6.03 1.59 -29.00
CA TYR A 58 -5.63 2.23 -30.26
C TYR A 58 -4.31 3.02 -30.19
N ILE A 59 -3.79 3.32 -28.99
CA ILE A 59 -2.53 4.06 -28.82
C ILE A 59 -1.30 3.13 -28.84
N PHE A 60 -1.47 1.82 -28.63
CA PHE A 60 -0.37 0.87 -28.44
C PHE A 60 -0.12 -0.13 -29.58
N ARG A 61 -0.64 0.13 -30.80
CA ARG A 61 -0.25 -0.64 -32.00
C ARG A 61 0.80 0.11 -32.80
N GLY A 62 2.08 -0.22 -32.58
CA GLY A 62 3.11 0.11 -33.56
C GLY A 62 4.56 0.08 -33.09
N ARG A 63 5.14 -1.12 -32.88
CA ARG A 63 6.42 -1.56 -33.51
C ARG A 63 6.81 -2.94 -33.01
N ALA A 64 7.01 -3.87 -33.93
CA ALA A 64 7.71 -5.11 -33.67
C ALA A 64 9.22 -4.82 -33.48
N PRO A 65 9.91 -5.45 -32.52
CA PRO A 65 11.36 -5.35 -32.42
C PRO A 65 12.04 -6.30 -33.43
N PRO A 66 13.10 -5.89 -34.14
CA PRO A 66 13.94 -6.80 -34.89
C PRO A 66 15.11 -7.32 -34.04
N GLY A 67 15.31 -8.65 -34.07
CA GLY A 67 16.61 -9.30 -33.89
C GLY A 67 17.00 -9.72 -32.47
N ASP A 68 16.94 -11.04 -32.23
CA ASP A 68 17.54 -11.71 -31.07
C ASP A 68 19.09 -11.70 -31.13
N PRO A 69 19.80 -11.33 -30.05
CA PRO A 69 21.15 -11.78 -29.75
C PRO A 69 21.13 -12.95 -28.72
N PRO A 70 22.23 -13.69 -28.55
CA PRO A 70 22.20 -15.10 -28.21
C PRO A 70 21.75 -15.38 -26.76
N THR A 71 20.98 -16.46 -26.66
CA THR A 71 20.47 -17.16 -25.46
C THR A 71 21.36 -17.00 -24.23
N ARG A 72 20.97 -16.08 -23.34
CA ARG A 72 21.36 -16.12 -21.93
C ARG A 72 20.40 -17.09 -21.25
N ALA A 73 20.94 -18.14 -20.62
CA ALA A 73 20.18 -19.19 -19.99
C ALA A 73 19.05 -18.62 -19.11
N GLU A 74 17.81 -19.04 -19.37
CA GLU A 74 16.66 -18.63 -18.57
C GLU A 74 16.85 -19.01 -17.10
N PRO A 75 16.61 -18.08 -16.15
CA PRO A 75 16.58 -18.42 -14.74
C PRO A 75 15.39 -19.35 -14.48
N ARG A 76 15.68 -20.55 -13.97
CA ARG A 76 14.62 -21.50 -13.56
C ARG A 76 13.76 -20.87 -12.45
N PRO A 77 12.42 -20.94 -12.54
CA PRO A 77 11.55 -20.47 -11.46
C PRO A 77 11.79 -21.27 -10.18
N GLY A 78 11.94 -20.58 -9.04
CA GLY A 78 11.84 -21.20 -7.71
C GLY A 78 13.15 -21.69 -7.07
N THR A 79 14.32 -21.29 -7.56
CA THR A 79 15.55 -21.47 -6.77
C THR A 79 15.74 -20.23 -5.92
N HIS A 80 15.85 -20.38 -4.59
CA HIS A 80 16.41 -19.29 -3.76
C HIS A 80 17.69 -18.85 -4.45
N PRO A 81 17.86 -17.56 -4.80
CA PRO A 81 19.06 -17.17 -5.49
C PRO A 81 20.17 -17.15 -4.44
N ASN A 82 20.76 -18.32 -4.23
CA ASN A 82 21.85 -18.53 -3.29
C ASN A 82 23.00 -17.64 -3.78
N GLY A 83 23.33 -16.60 -3.00
CA GLY A 83 24.32 -15.59 -3.36
C GLY A 83 23.78 -14.32 -4.06
N SER A 84 22.46 -14.16 -4.27
CA SER A 84 21.93 -12.89 -4.76
C SER A 84 22.00 -11.79 -3.71
N ARG A 85 22.29 -10.59 -4.18
CA ARG A 85 22.30 -9.37 -3.36
C ARG A 85 20.91 -8.78 -3.31
N ILE A 86 20.38 -8.59 -2.10
CA ILE A 86 19.03 -8.09 -1.89
C ILE A 86 19.09 -6.76 -1.13
N ALA A 87 18.51 -5.71 -1.70
CA ALA A 87 18.27 -4.47 -0.98
C ALA A 87 16.91 -4.54 -0.28
N VAL A 88 16.88 -4.37 1.04
CA VAL A 88 15.63 -4.30 1.80
C VAL A 88 15.31 -2.85 2.12
N CYS A 89 14.38 -2.28 1.37
CA CYS A 89 13.85 -0.93 1.56
C CYS A 89 12.75 -0.92 2.62
N LEU A 90 13.10 -0.42 3.80
CA LEU A 90 12.19 -0.27 4.93
C LEU A 90 11.77 1.21 5.05
N VAL A 91 10.48 1.49 4.82
CA VAL A 91 9.99 2.88 4.68
C VAL A 91 8.78 3.20 5.57
N GLY A 92 8.67 4.46 6.00
CA GLY A 92 7.54 4.97 6.77
C GLY A 92 7.82 5.15 8.26
N GLY A 93 6.81 5.56 9.03
CA GLY A 93 6.97 5.89 10.46
C GLY A 93 6.85 4.67 11.39
N ALA A 94 7.56 4.71 12.52
CA ALA A 94 7.73 3.60 13.46
C ALA A 94 6.57 3.40 14.46
N ARG A 95 5.33 3.68 14.06
CA ARG A 95 4.16 3.76 14.98
C ARG A 95 3.95 2.52 15.86
N ARG A 96 4.11 1.32 15.28
CA ARG A 96 3.96 0.02 15.96
C ARG A 96 5.20 -0.87 15.78
N PHE A 97 6.37 -0.25 15.67
CA PHE A 97 7.60 -0.96 15.31
C PHE A 97 8.07 -1.95 16.38
N GLU A 98 7.66 -1.78 17.63
CA GLU A 98 7.82 -2.75 18.71
C GLU A 98 7.16 -4.11 18.41
N LEU A 99 6.12 -4.14 17.56
CA LEU A 99 5.43 -5.36 17.15
C LEU A 99 5.95 -5.91 15.82
N THR A 100 6.39 -5.03 14.92
CA THR A 100 6.72 -5.40 13.54
C THR A 100 8.22 -5.54 13.31
N GLY A 101 9.05 -4.75 13.99
CA GLY A 101 10.51 -4.73 13.86
C GLY A 101 11.15 -6.11 14.08
N PRO A 102 10.88 -6.81 15.19
CA PRO A 102 11.41 -8.16 15.41
C PRO A 102 11.03 -9.13 14.28
N SER A 103 9.78 -9.06 13.78
CA SER A 103 9.36 -9.92 12.67
C SER A 103 10.11 -9.62 11.37
N ILE A 104 10.41 -8.35 11.08
CA ILE A 104 11.17 -7.94 9.89
C ILE A 104 12.61 -8.44 9.99
N VAL A 105 13.25 -8.28 11.16
CA VAL A 105 14.61 -8.77 11.40
C VAL A 105 14.68 -10.28 11.21
N GLU A 106 13.82 -11.04 11.87
CA GLU A 106 13.87 -12.51 11.86
C GLU A 106 13.39 -13.13 10.53
N ARG A 107 12.42 -12.52 9.85
CA ARG A 107 11.77 -13.12 8.68
C ARG A 107 12.23 -12.55 7.34
N ILE A 108 12.97 -11.45 7.34
CA ILE A 108 13.51 -10.87 6.11
C ILE A 108 15.03 -10.73 6.21
N LEU A 109 15.52 -9.95 7.19
CA LEU A 109 16.93 -9.55 7.21
C LEU A 109 17.88 -10.70 7.56
N ARG A 110 17.46 -11.64 8.42
CA ARG A 110 18.26 -12.83 8.77
C ARG A 110 18.09 -14.01 7.83
N VAL A 111 17.09 -13.96 6.95
CA VAL A 111 16.74 -15.07 6.07
C VAL A 111 17.62 -15.09 4.82
N TYR A 112 18.06 -13.92 4.36
CA TYR A 112 18.90 -13.79 3.19
C TYR A 112 20.27 -13.24 3.60
N GLU A 113 21.30 -14.08 3.52
CA GLU A 113 22.67 -13.75 3.98
C GLU A 113 23.27 -12.51 3.30
N SER A 114 22.89 -12.27 2.04
CA SER A 114 23.31 -11.12 1.23
C SER A 114 22.25 -10.03 1.14
N SER A 115 21.45 -9.87 2.20
CA SER A 115 20.52 -8.74 2.32
C SER A 115 21.13 -7.56 3.07
N ASP A 116 20.94 -6.37 2.54
CA ASP A 116 21.33 -5.11 3.16
C ASP A 116 20.10 -4.26 3.46
N LEU A 117 20.01 -3.76 4.70
CA LEU A 117 18.91 -2.88 5.11
C LEU A 117 19.16 -1.43 4.69
N PHE A 118 18.14 -0.82 4.07
CA PHE A 118 18.04 0.60 3.77
C PHE A 118 16.81 1.18 4.48
N LEU A 119 17.03 1.98 5.51
CA LEU A 119 15.96 2.60 6.30
C LEU A 119 15.72 4.04 5.87
N HIS A 120 14.52 4.34 5.35
CA HIS A 120 14.08 5.69 5.00
C HIS A 120 12.82 6.07 5.80
N SER A 121 13.01 6.79 6.90
CA SER A 121 11.93 7.07 7.85
C SER A 121 11.84 8.55 8.18
N PRO A 122 10.62 9.10 8.37
CA PRO A 122 10.49 10.41 9.00
C PRO A 122 10.93 10.34 10.47
N LEU A 123 11.44 11.45 10.97
CA LEU A 123 11.69 11.71 12.38
C LEU A 123 10.36 12.10 13.05
N ASP A 124 9.91 11.31 14.01
CA ASP A 124 8.72 11.55 14.81
C ASP A 124 8.90 11.02 16.24
N ALA A 125 7.85 11.14 17.06
CA ALA A 125 7.85 10.69 18.45
C ALA A 125 8.07 9.17 18.63
N ASN A 126 7.95 8.38 17.57
CA ASN A 126 8.16 6.93 17.57
C ASN A 126 9.50 6.51 16.96
N SER A 127 10.28 7.41 16.37
CA SER A 127 11.55 7.04 15.71
C SER A 127 12.55 6.34 16.64
N PHE A 128 12.49 6.58 17.95
CA PHE A 128 13.33 5.86 18.92
C PHE A 128 13.12 4.34 18.87
N LYS A 129 11.95 3.87 18.45
CA LYS A 129 11.65 2.43 18.32
C LYS A 129 12.52 1.78 17.24
N LEU A 130 13.02 2.54 16.26
CA LEU A 130 13.92 2.05 15.22
C LEU A 130 15.25 1.51 15.79
N LEU A 131 15.58 1.81 17.05
CA LEU A 131 16.70 1.17 17.78
C LEU A 131 16.58 -0.36 17.82
N LEU A 132 15.37 -0.93 17.66
CA LEU A 132 15.17 -2.37 17.52
C LEU A 132 15.83 -2.96 16.27
N LEU A 133 16.26 -2.13 15.31
CA LEU A 133 17.05 -2.56 14.16
C LEU A 133 18.53 -2.79 14.50
N ASN A 134 19.00 -2.48 15.71
CA ASN A 134 20.38 -2.78 16.10
C ASN A 134 20.71 -4.28 16.03
N ASP A 135 19.68 -5.14 16.06
CA ASP A 135 19.80 -6.60 15.92
C ASP A 135 19.81 -7.07 14.45
N ALA A 136 19.71 -6.14 13.48
CA ALA A 136 19.79 -6.44 12.07
C ALA A 136 21.22 -6.81 11.68
N PRO A 137 21.42 -7.88 10.89
CA PRO A 137 22.75 -8.39 10.58
C PRO A 137 23.58 -7.41 9.73
N ARG A 138 22.92 -6.67 8.82
CA ARG A 138 23.56 -5.78 7.84
C ARG A 138 22.70 -4.55 7.60
N ILE A 139 23.26 -3.38 7.92
CA ILE A 139 22.65 -2.08 7.69
C ILE A 139 23.55 -1.29 6.75
N ALA A 140 23.10 -1.08 5.52
CA ALA A 140 23.87 -0.35 4.51
C ALA A 140 23.66 1.16 4.63
N PHE A 141 22.41 1.60 4.85
CA PHE A 141 22.10 3.02 4.94
C PHE A 141 20.93 3.30 5.87
N VAL A 142 21.05 4.36 6.67
CA VAL A 142 19.96 4.89 7.50
C VAL A 142 19.78 6.36 7.24
N ARG A 143 18.54 6.75 6.90
CA ARG A 143 18.14 8.15 6.81
C ARG A 143 16.85 8.36 7.59
N ILE A 144 17.01 9.04 8.72
CA ILE A 144 15.91 9.56 9.53
C ILE A 144 15.90 11.07 9.36
N PHE A 145 14.81 11.62 8.85
CA PHE A 145 14.75 13.03 8.45
C PHE A 145 13.52 13.74 9.00
N LYS A 146 13.64 15.01 9.35
CA LYS A 146 12.48 15.82 9.72
C LYS A 146 11.59 16.02 8.48
N PRO A 147 10.32 15.62 8.51
CA PRO A 147 9.43 15.85 7.38
C PRO A 147 9.14 17.35 7.25
N GLU A 148 9.29 17.87 6.03
CA GLU A 148 9.04 19.27 5.69
C GLU A 148 8.09 19.32 4.49
N PRO A 149 7.14 20.28 4.41
CA PRO A 149 6.24 20.42 3.27
C PRO A 149 6.99 20.39 1.95
N MET A 150 6.48 19.60 0.99
CA MET A 150 7.10 19.49 -0.33
C MET A 150 6.47 20.53 -1.26
N PRO A 151 7.27 21.26 -2.06
CA PRO A 151 6.72 22.10 -3.12
C PRO A 151 5.82 21.26 -4.03
N GLU A 152 4.59 21.71 -4.22
CA GLU A 152 3.62 21.07 -5.12
C GLU A 152 3.71 21.73 -6.49
N THR A 153 3.93 20.93 -7.51
CA THR A 153 3.99 21.36 -8.90
C THR A 153 2.65 21.19 -9.59
N GLU A 154 2.42 21.95 -10.66
CA GLU A 154 1.22 21.86 -11.48
C GLU A 154 0.92 20.42 -12.01
N PRO A 155 1.91 19.64 -12.51
CA PRO A 155 1.68 18.24 -12.87
C PRO A 155 1.25 17.38 -11.67
N GLU A 156 1.85 17.55 -10.50
CA GLU A 156 1.48 16.79 -9.29
C GLU A 156 0.04 17.08 -8.86
N ALA A 157 -0.37 18.35 -8.92
CA ALA A 157 -1.74 18.78 -8.58
C ALA A 157 -2.79 18.22 -9.56
N ARG A 158 -2.45 18.06 -10.84
CA ARG A 158 -3.36 17.48 -11.86
C ARG A 158 -3.44 15.96 -11.77
N VAL A 159 -2.27 15.31 -11.64
CA VAL A 159 -2.16 13.86 -11.67
C VAL A 159 -2.72 13.24 -10.38
N LEU A 160 -2.45 13.84 -9.21
CA LEU A 160 -2.79 13.23 -7.93
C LEU A 160 -4.16 13.70 -7.41
N ALA A 161 -4.94 12.77 -6.88
CA ALA A 161 -6.14 13.07 -6.13
C ALA A 161 -5.88 13.03 -4.62
N ALA A 162 -6.27 14.08 -3.91
CA ALA A 162 -6.25 14.12 -2.44
C ALA A 162 -7.19 13.08 -1.79
N ALA A 163 -8.13 12.51 -2.55
CA ALA A 163 -9.12 11.57 -2.05
C ALA A 163 -8.46 10.35 -1.39
N ASN A 164 -8.94 9.99 -0.18
CA ASN A 164 -8.41 8.91 0.65
C ASN A 164 -6.96 9.09 1.16
N SER A 165 -6.34 10.25 0.95
CA SER A 165 -5.06 10.60 1.58
C SER A 165 -5.30 11.39 2.88
N PRO A 166 -4.78 10.92 4.04
CA PRO A 166 -4.98 11.59 5.33
C PRO A 166 -4.53 13.06 5.36
N ASN A 167 -3.56 13.43 4.52
CA ASN A 167 -2.98 14.77 4.44
C ASN A 167 -3.09 15.36 3.01
N GLY A 168 -4.09 14.94 2.24
CA GLY A 168 -4.29 15.38 0.85
C GLY A 168 -3.08 15.11 -0.05
N ILE A 169 -2.82 15.99 -1.01
CA ILE A 169 -1.71 15.85 -1.98
C ILE A 169 -0.36 15.82 -1.27
N GLN A 170 -0.16 16.66 -0.26
CA GLN A 170 1.07 16.65 0.56
C GLN A 170 1.33 15.28 1.19
N GLY A 171 0.30 14.58 1.65
CA GLY A 171 0.45 13.21 2.15
C GLY A 171 1.00 12.23 1.10
N LEU A 172 0.54 12.37 -0.15
CA LEU A 172 0.99 11.54 -1.27
C LEU A 172 2.42 11.88 -1.69
N LEU A 173 2.76 13.17 -1.80
CA LEU A 173 4.11 13.61 -2.14
C LEU A 173 5.14 13.11 -1.14
N GLN A 174 4.86 13.26 0.16
CA GLN A 174 5.71 12.76 1.24
C GLN A 174 5.88 11.25 1.14
N TYR A 175 4.79 10.54 0.86
CA TYR A 175 4.83 9.09 0.74
C TYR A 175 5.62 8.61 -0.47
N PHE A 176 5.45 9.25 -1.64
CA PHE A 176 6.22 8.90 -2.82
C PHE A 176 7.69 9.25 -2.64
N ASN A 177 8.00 10.38 -1.99
CA ASN A 177 9.36 10.73 -1.59
C ASN A 177 9.97 9.69 -0.64
N LEU A 178 9.19 9.17 0.30
CA LEU A 178 9.64 8.11 1.21
C LEU A 178 10.06 6.85 0.44
N VAL A 179 9.26 6.44 -0.54
CA VAL A 179 9.51 5.26 -1.35
C VAL A 179 10.68 5.46 -2.30
N GLU A 180 10.66 6.53 -3.11
CA GLU A 180 11.70 6.83 -4.09
C GLU A 180 13.03 7.19 -3.41
N GLY A 181 12.99 7.83 -2.24
CA GLY A 181 14.17 8.16 -1.45
C GLY A 181 14.94 6.91 -1.00
N CYS A 182 14.25 5.79 -0.73
CA CYS A 182 14.94 4.54 -0.45
C CYS A 182 15.69 4.00 -1.67
N LEU A 183 15.07 4.05 -2.85
CA LEU A 183 15.71 3.65 -4.11
C LEU A 183 16.96 4.50 -4.40
N LYS A 184 16.94 5.80 -4.09
CA LYS A 184 18.11 6.68 -4.19
C LYS A 184 19.26 6.24 -3.28
N MET A 185 18.97 5.81 -2.05
CA MET A 185 19.99 5.28 -1.13
C MET A 185 20.57 3.95 -1.65
N VAL A 186 19.73 3.06 -2.18
CA VAL A 186 20.19 1.81 -2.81
C VAL A 186 21.12 2.11 -3.97
N LYS A 187 20.74 3.04 -4.85
CA LYS A 187 21.56 3.46 -5.99
C LYS A 187 22.91 4.04 -5.55
N ALA A 188 22.92 4.96 -4.58
CA ALA A 188 24.16 5.55 -4.07
C ALA A 188 25.10 4.48 -3.48
N TYR A 189 24.56 3.51 -2.74
CA TYR A 189 25.36 2.44 -2.15
C TYR A 189 25.96 1.50 -3.21
N GLN A 190 25.22 1.19 -4.28
CA GLN A 190 25.74 0.44 -5.43
C GLN A 190 26.91 1.16 -6.11
N GLU A 191 26.78 2.48 -6.33
CA GLU A 191 27.80 3.31 -6.95
C GLU A 191 29.06 3.40 -6.09
N GLU A 192 28.89 3.59 -4.77
CA GLU A 192 30.00 3.67 -3.80
C GLU A 192 30.77 2.34 -3.70
N ASN A 193 30.08 1.20 -3.79
CA ASN A 193 30.67 -0.12 -3.57
C ASN A 193 30.92 -0.92 -4.86
N ASN A 194 30.68 -0.30 -6.03
CA ASN A 194 30.90 -0.89 -7.35
C ASN A 194 30.26 -2.29 -7.54
N PHE A 195 29.01 -2.44 -7.12
CA PHE A 195 28.21 -3.65 -7.37
C PHE A 195 26.75 -3.28 -7.66
N THR A 196 25.96 -4.26 -8.11
CA THR A 196 24.51 -4.09 -8.27
C THR A 196 23.74 -5.10 -7.42
N TYR A 197 22.60 -4.66 -6.89
CA TYR A 197 21.62 -5.53 -6.26
C TYR A 197 20.84 -6.28 -7.35
N ASP A 198 20.53 -7.54 -7.08
CA ASP A 198 19.69 -8.33 -7.97
C ASP A 198 18.22 -8.04 -7.71
N TRP A 199 17.86 -7.87 -6.43
CA TRP A 199 16.48 -7.75 -5.96
C TRP A 199 16.30 -6.59 -5.01
N VAL A 200 15.11 -5.99 -5.05
CA VAL A 200 14.66 -5.01 -4.05
C VAL A 200 13.39 -5.52 -3.39
N ILE A 201 13.45 -5.68 -2.07
CA ILE A 201 12.30 -5.93 -1.22
C ILE A 201 11.89 -4.59 -0.63
N ARG A 202 10.67 -4.14 -0.89
CA ARG A 202 10.11 -2.94 -0.26
C ARG A 202 9.03 -3.35 0.73
N THR A 203 9.16 -2.91 1.98
CA THR A 203 8.13 -3.09 3.01
C THR A 203 7.97 -1.83 3.84
N ARG A 204 6.77 -1.64 4.41
CA ARG A 204 6.54 -0.61 5.41
C ARG A 204 7.15 -0.99 6.76
N VAL A 205 7.49 0.01 7.55
CA VAL A 205 7.93 -0.14 8.95
C VAL A 205 6.85 -0.81 9.82
N ASP A 206 5.58 -0.57 9.54
CA ASP A 206 4.44 -1.18 10.26
C ASP A 206 3.94 -2.49 9.64
N GLY A 207 4.72 -3.14 8.76
CA GLY A 207 4.39 -4.46 8.20
C GLY A 207 4.81 -5.61 9.12
N TYR A 208 3.85 -6.41 9.59
CA TYR A 208 4.14 -7.64 10.34
C TYR A 208 4.38 -8.83 9.39
N TRP A 209 5.40 -9.64 9.69
CA TRP A 209 5.78 -10.80 8.89
C TRP A 209 5.56 -12.10 9.68
N SER A 210 4.64 -12.94 9.22
CA SER A 210 4.36 -14.26 9.82
C SER A 210 5.38 -15.33 9.42
N GLY A 211 6.09 -15.12 8.31
CA GLY A 211 7.11 -16.03 7.78
C GLY A 211 7.97 -15.37 6.70
N PRO A 212 9.07 -16.02 6.30
CA PRO A 212 9.91 -15.56 5.19
C PRO A 212 9.21 -15.66 3.84
N MET A 213 9.71 -14.94 2.84
CA MET A 213 9.26 -15.18 1.46
C MET A 213 9.97 -16.38 0.86
N GLY A 214 9.18 -17.21 0.17
CA GLY A 214 9.72 -18.27 -0.66
C GLY A 214 10.34 -17.73 -1.96
N PRO A 215 11.19 -18.53 -2.60
CA PRO A 215 11.92 -18.15 -3.80
C PRO A 215 11.00 -17.88 -5.00
N GLU A 216 9.78 -18.41 -5.00
CA GLU A 216 8.75 -18.18 -6.01
C GLU A 216 8.33 -16.71 -6.17
N ASN A 217 8.62 -15.86 -5.18
CA ASN A 217 8.29 -14.44 -5.21
C ASN A 217 9.35 -13.59 -5.95
N PHE A 218 10.52 -14.16 -6.23
CA PHE A 218 11.61 -13.48 -6.93
C PHE A 218 11.56 -13.80 -8.42
N ILE A 219 10.71 -13.06 -9.16
CA ILE A 219 10.44 -13.32 -10.58
C ILE A 219 11.08 -12.21 -11.45
N PRO A 220 12.04 -12.55 -12.32
CA PRO A 220 12.70 -11.55 -13.16
C PRO A 220 11.72 -10.83 -14.09
N GLY A 221 11.88 -9.53 -14.25
CA GLY A 221 11.03 -8.67 -15.08
C GLY A 221 9.63 -8.43 -14.51
N LYS A 222 9.37 -8.80 -13.25
CA LYS A 222 8.06 -8.63 -12.61
C LYS A 222 8.18 -8.00 -11.23
N TYR A 223 7.29 -7.04 -10.98
CA TYR A 223 7.09 -6.49 -9.65
C TYR A 223 5.93 -7.23 -8.97
N VAL A 224 6.26 -8.10 -8.02
CA VAL A 224 5.29 -8.89 -7.27
C VAL A 224 4.67 -8.03 -6.17
N VAL A 225 3.34 -7.96 -6.20
CA VAL A 225 2.51 -7.23 -5.24
C VAL A 225 1.51 -8.23 -4.66
N PRO A 226 1.35 -8.31 -3.32
CA PRO A 226 0.46 -9.28 -2.73
C PRO A 226 -1.01 -8.87 -2.94
N PRO A 227 -1.95 -9.83 -3.01
CA PRO A 227 -3.36 -9.50 -2.94
C PRO A 227 -3.69 -8.80 -1.61
N GLY A 228 -4.73 -7.97 -1.59
CA GLY A 228 -5.19 -7.32 -0.37
C GLY A 228 -5.81 -5.94 -0.58
N SER A 229 -5.84 -5.14 0.48
CA SER A 229 -6.37 -3.77 0.47
C SER A 229 -5.62 -2.91 -0.55
N SER A 230 -6.34 -2.49 -1.60
CA SER A 230 -5.73 -1.82 -2.76
C SER A 230 -6.37 -0.48 -3.14
N TYR A 231 -7.44 -0.05 -2.46
CA TYR A 231 -8.12 1.24 -2.70
C TYR A 231 -8.33 1.61 -4.18
N GLY A 232 -8.63 0.63 -5.04
CA GLY A 232 -8.85 0.85 -6.48
C GLY A 232 -7.59 0.77 -7.36
N GLY A 233 -6.43 0.43 -6.79
CA GLY A 233 -5.18 0.20 -7.51
C GLY A 233 -4.48 -1.10 -7.08
N LEU A 234 -3.17 -1.03 -6.84
CA LEU A 234 -2.35 -2.15 -6.33
C LEU A 234 -2.03 -1.96 -4.84
N ASN A 235 -2.00 -3.07 -4.07
CA ASN A 235 -1.63 -3.03 -2.65
C ASN A 235 -0.16 -2.63 -2.49
N ASP A 236 0.05 -1.36 -2.25
CA ASP A 236 1.37 -0.78 -2.37
C ASP A 236 2.20 -0.85 -1.09
N ARG A 237 1.74 -1.60 -0.08
CA ARG A 237 2.37 -1.74 1.26
C ARG A 237 3.57 -2.69 1.27
N PHE A 238 3.60 -3.61 0.32
CA PHE A 238 4.68 -4.55 0.11
C PHE A 238 4.92 -4.73 -1.39
N GLY A 239 6.17 -4.93 -1.78
CA GLY A 239 6.50 -5.34 -3.13
C GLY A 239 7.92 -5.90 -3.23
N VAL A 240 8.13 -6.79 -4.18
CA VAL A 240 9.45 -7.33 -4.51
C VAL A 240 9.60 -7.41 -6.03
N GLY A 241 10.77 -7.05 -6.53
CA GLY A 241 11.11 -7.19 -7.94
C GLY A 241 12.61 -7.20 -8.12
N ASP A 242 13.07 -7.55 -9.33
CA ASP A 242 14.47 -7.33 -9.68
C ASP A 242 14.78 -5.82 -9.63
N TYR A 243 16.06 -5.47 -9.59
CA TYR A 243 16.46 -4.07 -9.42
C TYR A 243 15.86 -3.13 -10.47
N ASN A 244 15.92 -3.47 -11.75
CA ASN A 244 15.43 -2.60 -12.83
C ASN A 244 13.91 -2.44 -12.74
N THR A 245 13.19 -3.56 -12.56
CA THR A 245 11.74 -3.53 -12.39
C THR A 245 11.33 -2.73 -11.15
N SER A 246 12.12 -2.81 -10.07
CA SER A 246 11.90 -2.05 -8.85
C SER A 246 12.17 -0.55 -9.02
N VAL A 247 13.13 -0.17 -9.87
CA VAL A 247 13.36 1.23 -10.25
C VAL A 247 12.11 1.80 -10.90
N THR A 248 11.53 1.11 -11.88
CA THR A 248 10.26 1.53 -12.50
C THR A 248 9.13 1.63 -11.46
N ALA A 249 8.97 0.59 -10.63
CA ALA A 249 7.86 0.50 -9.67
C ALA A 249 7.90 1.55 -8.55
N LEU A 250 9.10 1.99 -8.15
CA LEU A 250 9.31 2.83 -6.97
C LEU A 250 9.66 4.29 -7.29
N SER A 251 9.88 4.64 -8.56
CA SER A 251 10.11 6.00 -9.07
C SER A 251 8.85 6.89 -9.10
N ARG A 252 8.06 6.87 -8.03
CA ARG A 252 6.69 7.40 -8.04
C ARG A 252 6.58 8.91 -8.17
N LEU A 253 7.56 9.69 -7.69
CA LEU A 253 7.55 11.14 -7.89
C LEU A 253 8.06 11.49 -9.28
N SER A 254 9.19 10.90 -9.65
CA SER A 254 9.87 11.20 -10.91
C SER A 254 9.08 10.79 -12.15
N LEU A 255 8.12 9.86 -12.03
CA LEU A 255 7.22 9.47 -13.13
C LEU A 255 5.96 10.34 -13.25
N ILE A 256 5.67 11.25 -12.31
CA ILE A 256 4.48 12.12 -12.36
C ILE A 256 4.40 12.94 -13.66
N PRO A 257 5.47 13.58 -14.16
CA PRO A 257 5.40 14.32 -15.43
C PRO A 257 5.02 13.45 -16.63
N GLN A 258 5.35 12.16 -16.60
CA GLN A 258 5.01 11.21 -17.67
C GLN A 258 3.54 10.77 -17.57
N LEU A 259 3.03 10.62 -16.34
CA LEU A 259 1.60 10.39 -16.12
C LEU A 259 0.77 11.60 -16.58
N ASP A 260 1.24 12.81 -16.30
CA ASP A 260 0.61 14.06 -16.73
C ASP A 260 0.59 14.19 -18.26
N SER A 261 1.73 13.91 -18.93
CA SER A 261 1.81 13.96 -20.39
C SER A 261 0.95 12.89 -21.09
N ALA A 262 0.69 11.76 -20.41
CA ALA A 262 -0.27 10.75 -20.84
C ALA A 262 -1.74 11.15 -20.60
N GLY A 263 -2.00 12.33 -20.04
CA GLY A 263 -3.35 12.84 -19.75
C GLY A 263 -4.01 12.16 -18.55
N LEU A 264 -3.25 11.46 -17.71
CA LEU A 264 -3.77 10.78 -16.53
C LEU A 264 -3.96 11.78 -15.40
N THR A 265 -5.13 11.75 -14.77
CA THR A 265 -5.51 12.73 -13.73
C THR A 265 -6.23 12.05 -12.57
N GLN A 266 -6.25 12.72 -11.41
CA GLN A 266 -7.02 12.31 -10.23
C GLN A 266 -6.71 10.88 -9.73
N LEU A 267 -5.44 10.49 -9.75
CA LEU A 267 -4.95 9.20 -9.31
C LEU A 267 -4.67 9.22 -7.79
N ASN A 268 -5.16 8.21 -7.08
CA ASN A 268 -4.68 7.93 -5.71
C ASN A 268 -3.32 7.21 -5.74
N SER A 269 -2.74 6.96 -4.57
CA SER A 269 -1.43 6.30 -4.43
C SER A 269 -1.33 4.97 -5.18
N GLU A 270 -2.33 4.12 -5.05
CA GLU A 270 -2.36 2.77 -5.58
C GLU A 270 -2.61 2.74 -7.09
N ALA A 271 -3.42 3.66 -7.60
CA ALA A 271 -3.70 3.83 -9.02
C ALA A 271 -2.49 4.44 -9.74
N ALA A 272 -1.87 5.47 -9.16
CA ALA A 272 -0.63 6.04 -9.66
C ALA A 272 0.45 4.96 -9.74
N PHE A 273 0.64 4.20 -8.65
CA PHE A 273 1.57 3.07 -8.62
C PHE A 273 1.30 2.04 -9.73
N ARG A 274 0.03 1.64 -9.93
CA ARG A 274 -0.34 0.70 -10.99
C ARG A 274 0.01 1.22 -12.38
N LEU A 275 -0.24 2.50 -12.65
CA LEU A 275 -0.02 3.10 -13.97
C LEU A 275 1.48 3.33 -14.23
N SER A 276 2.25 3.71 -13.20
CA SER A 276 3.71 3.86 -13.28
C SER A 276 4.44 2.61 -13.76
N LEU A 277 3.90 1.41 -13.49
CA LEU A 277 4.48 0.14 -13.97
C LEU A 277 4.49 -0.01 -15.51
N PHE A 278 3.73 0.83 -16.22
CA PHE A 278 3.63 0.81 -17.68
C PHE A 278 4.29 2.03 -18.35
N MET A 279 5.00 2.88 -17.58
CA MET A 279 5.56 4.16 -18.07
C MET A 279 7.02 4.08 -18.51
N THR A 280 7.64 2.89 -18.52
CA THR A 280 9.05 2.69 -18.89
C THR A 280 9.23 1.86 -20.14
#